data_AF-A0A8S3YB09-F1
#
_entry.id   AF-A0A8S3YB09-F1
#
_cell.length_a   1.000
_cell.length_b   1.000
_cell.length_c   1.000
_cell.angle_alpha   90.00
_cell.angle_beta   90.00
_cell.angle_gamma   90.00
#
_symmetry.space_group_name_H-M   'P 1'
#
loop_
_entity.id
_entity.type
_entity.pdbx_description
1 polymer ?
#
loop_
_entity_poly.entity_id
_entity_poly.type
_entity_poly.pdbx_seq_one_letter_code
_entity_poly.pdbx_strand_id
1 'polypeptide(L)'
;MAISTHSMLRFPYGSGLTNTLFEQEIERPGSVEPGFLPVRSKVKMINLSGSALLNIPSIAMFQLQPNTGYNETVYYHSTTSAFAVNILNSGIDLTKSRTRKDFSYGNGFYVTKDIDKAVDWAHRKARGGTGAIIAFKISIDMEREEPHLSLEAGTARGMELWRKVVYFFRKGIYDPEVVSLVQNKKFITGPVATVNTTPYNFNQTCIHDADYAKRFGRLQNILFVIFI
;
A
#
# COMPACT_ATOMS: atom_id res chain seq x y z
N MET A 1 -24.53 -16.36 -26.67
CA MET A 1 -23.79 -16.22 -25.39
C MET A 1 -23.72 -14.74 -25.07
N ALA A 2 -24.43 -14.31 -24.04
CA ALA A 2 -24.53 -12.90 -23.68
C ALA A 2 -23.24 -12.42 -23.00
N ILE A 3 -22.60 -11.42 -23.59
CA ILE A 3 -21.59 -10.61 -22.92
C ILE A 3 -22.38 -9.75 -21.94
N SER A 4 -22.34 -10.11 -20.66
CA SER A 4 -22.86 -9.26 -19.59
C SER A 4 -21.94 -8.04 -19.47
N THR A 5 -22.33 -6.94 -20.09
CA THR A 5 -21.77 -5.62 -19.81
C THR A 5 -22.23 -5.21 -18.41
N HIS A 6 -21.56 -5.73 -17.38
CA HIS A 6 -21.59 -5.06 -16.09
C HIS A 6 -20.98 -3.68 -16.32
N SER A 7 -21.82 -2.65 -16.36
CA SER A 7 -21.48 -1.33 -15.86
C SER A 7 -20.53 -1.54 -14.67
N MET A 8 -19.25 -1.18 -14.83
CA MET A 8 -18.33 -1.24 -13.70
C MET A 8 -18.86 -0.26 -12.68
N LEU A 9 -19.54 -0.79 -11.65
CA LEU A 9 -20.02 0.01 -10.55
C LEU A 9 -18.83 0.81 -10.03
N ARG A 10 -19.01 2.12 -9.93
CA ARG A 10 -17.99 3.05 -9.44
C ARG A 10 -17.37 2.56 -8.12
N PHE A 11 -18.21 2.00 -7.25
CA PHE A 11 -17.80 1.44 -5.97
C PHE A 11 -18.04 -0.07 -5.92
N PRO A 12 -17.00 -0.87 -5.57
CA PRO A 12 -17.10 -2.33 -5.58
C PRO A 12 -17.89 -2.91 -4.40
N TYR A 13 -18.04 -2.15 -3.31
CA TYR A 13 -18.79 -2.55 -2.12
C TYR A 13 -19.74 -1.42 -1.73
N GLY A 14 -20.93 -1.77 -1.23
CA GLY A 14 -21.92 -0.79 -0.75
C GLY A 14 -22.21 0.31 -1.77
N SER A 15 -22.44 -0.04 -3.05
CA SER A 15 -22.49 0.93 -4.15
C SER A 15 -23.55 2.05 -4.00
N GLY A 16 -24.59 1.82 -3.20
CA GLY A 16 -25.59 2.84 -2.83
C GLY A 16 -25.23 3.68 -1.60
N LEU A 17 -24.14 3.36 -0.90
CA LEU A 17 -23.67 4.04 0.30
C LEU A 17 -22.50 4.95 -0.07
N THR A 18 -22.76 6.25 -0.22
CA THR A 18 -21.73 7.26 -0.50
C THR A 18 -21.57 8.23 0.66
N ASN A 19 -20.34 8.69 0.89
CA ASN A 19 -19.97 9.66 1.93
C ASN A 19 -20.38 9.24 3.36
N THR A 20 -20.59 7.94 3.55
CA THR A 20 -21.04 7.34 4.81
C THR A 20 -20.15 6.13 5.10
N LEU A 21 -19.69 6.01 6.35
CA LEU A 21 -18.94 4.86 6.84
C LEU A 21 -19.85 3.62 6.94
N PHE A 22 -19.37 2.49 6.44
CA PHE A 22 -20.03 1.19 6.60
C PHE A 22 -19.00 0.09 6.87
N GLU A 23 -19.46 -1.07 7.30
CA GLU A 23 -18.63 -2.27 7.44
C GLU A 23 -18.98 -3.28 6.36
N GLN A 24 -17.96 -3.88 5.77
CA GLN A 24 -18.09 -4.96 4.81
C GLN A 24 -17.37 -6.19 5.37
N GLU A 25 -18.08 -7.32 5.46
CA GLU A 25 -17.43 -8.59 5.75
C GLU A 25 -16.64 -9.04 4.52
N ILE A 26 -15.35 -9.32 4.73
CA ILE A 26 -14.44 -9.85 3.72
C ILE A 26 -14.02 -11.24 4.16
N GLU A 27 -14.20 -12.21 3.27
CA GLU A 27 -13.75 -13.57 3.43
C GLU A 27 -12.60 -13.84 2.46
N ARG A 28 -11.49 -14.36 2.98
CA ARG A 28 -10.44 -14.96 2.17
C ARG A 28 -10.55 -16.48 2.26
N PRO A 29 -10.51 -17.20 1.11
CA PRO A 29 -10.51 -18.65 1.14
C PRO A 29 -9.32 -19.13 1.97
N GLY A 30 -9.56 -20.17 2.77
CA GLY A 30 -8.49 -20.91 3.43
C GLY A 30 -7.54 -21.49 2.38
N SER A 31 -6.37 -21.96 2.82
CA SER A 31 -5.53 -22.73 1.90
C SER A 31 -6.30 -23.98 1.43
N VAL A 32 -5.96 -24.49 0.24
CA VAL A 32 -6.52 -25.74 -0.29
C VAL A 32 -6.16 -26.97 0.56
N GLU A 33 -5.27 -26.83 1.55
CA GLU A 33 -4.93 -27.90 2.46
C GLU A 33 -6.04 -28.15 3.50
N PRO A 34 -6.39 -29.43 3.77
CA PRO A 34 -7.38 -29.79 4.77
C PRO A 34 -7.05 -29.19 6.14
N GLY A 35 -8.01 -28.47 6.75
CA GLY A 35 -7.89 -27.89 8.09
C GLY A 35 -7.65 -26.37 8.14
N PHE A 36 -7.42 -25.71 7.01
CA PHE A 36 -7.35 -24.24 6.97
C PHE A 36 -8.74 -23.63 6.73
N LEU A 37 -9.31 -23.05 7.78
CA LEU A 37 -10.58 -22.34 7.69
C LEU A 37 -10.44 -21.01 6.93
N PRO A 38 -11.49 -20.56 6.22
CA PRO A 38 -11.56 -19.21 5.68
C PRO A 38 -11.31 -18.16 6.76
N VAL A 39 -10.58 -17.10 6.40
CA VAL A 39 -10.36 -15.97 7.29
C VAL A 39 -11.40 -14.91 6.98
N ARG A 40 -12.20 -14.54 7.99
CA ARG A 40 -13.20 -13.47 7.89
C ARG A 40 -12.80 -12.27 8.73
N SER A 41 -13.04 -11.07 8.20
CA SER A 41 -12.90 -9.84 8.97
C SER A 41 -13.91 -8.80 8.48
N LYS A 42 -14.45 -8.01 9.40
CA LYS A 42 -15.22 -6.82 9.05
C LYS A 42 -14.25 -5.67 8.78
N VAL A 43 -14.30 -5.13 7.57
CA VAL A 43 -13.46 -4.02 7.15
C VAL A 43 -14.32 -2.76 7.06
N LYS A 44 -13.87 -1.69 7.71
CA LYS A 44 -14.48 -0.37 7.60
C LYS A 44 -14.23 0.20 6.21
N MET A 45 -15.27 0.69 5.56
CA MET A 45 -15.21 1.21 4.20
C MET A 45 -15.97 2.52 4.08
N ILE A 46 -15.48 3.38 3.20
CA ILE A 46 -16.20 4.57 2.78
C ILE A 46 -16.01 4.80 1.28
N ASN A 47 -17.11 5.05 0.60
CA ASN A 47 -17.13 5.42 -0.81
C ASN A 47 -17.28 6.94 -0.91
N LEU A 48 -16.25 7.64 -1.38
CA LEU A 48 -16.26 9.10 -1.44
C LEU A 48 -16.60 9.60 -2.85
N SER A 49 -17.42 10.64 -2.90
CA SER A 49 -17.85 11.26 -4.15
C SER A 49 -18.15 12.75 -3.98
N GLY A 50 -18.16 13.49 -5.09
CA GLY A 50 -18.46 14.92 -5.08
C GLY A 50 -17.45 15.73 -4.25
N SER A 51 -17.95 16.68 -3.46
CA SER A 51 -17.14 17.58 -2.62
C SER A 51 -16.37 16.87 -1.51
N ALA A 52 -16.77 15.65 -1.11
CA ALA A 52 -16.07 14.87 -0.09
C ALA A 52 -14.65 14.48 -0.53
N LEU A 53 -14.40 14.38 -1.83
CA LEU A 53 -13.08 14.10 -2.40
C LEU A 53 -12.04 15.18 -2.08
N LEU A 54 -12.47 16.40 -1.75
CA LEU A 54 -11.58 17.52 -1.41
C LEU A 54 -11.06 17.43 0.04
N ASN A 55 -11.65 16.58 0.88
CA ASN A 55 -11.40 16.54 2.32
C ASN A 55 -11.09 15.12 2.84
N ILE A 56 -10.54 14.25 1.99
CA ILE A 56 -10.25 12.85 2.33
C ILE A 56 -9.40 12.70 3.60
N PRO A 57 -8.30 13.48 3.80
CA PRO A 57 -7.50 13.38 5.02
C PRO A 57 -8.31 13.66 6.28
N SER A 58 -9.13 14.70 6.27
CA SER A 58 -10.00 15.04 7.40
C SER A 58 -11.04 13.96 7.65
N ILE A 59 -11.69 13.44 6.60
CA ILE A 59 -12.65 12.33 6.73
C ILE A 59 -11.99 11.10 7.37
N ALA A 60 -10.78 10.75 6.92
CA ALA A 60 -10.04 9.64 7.50
C ALA A 60 -9.71 9.90 8.98
N MET A 61 -9.24 11.10 9.35
CA MET A 61 -8.94 11.40 10.75
C MET A 61 -10.19 11.39 11.65
N PHE A 62 -11.29 12.01 11.22
CA PHE A 62 -12.47 12.20 12.07
C PHE A 62 -13.43 11.00 12.09
N GLN A 63 -13.71 10.38 10.93
CA GLN A 63 -14.69 9.31 10.83
C GLN A 63 -14.07 7.92 11.02
N LEU A 64 -12.87 7.71 10.48
CA LEU A 64 -12.22 6.39 10.52
C LEU A 64 -11.38 6.21 11.79
N GLN A 65 -11.06 7.31 12.49
CA GLN A 65 -10.33 7.36 13.75
C GLN A 65 -9.13 6.40 13.79
N PRO A 66 -8.07 6.66 13.02
CA PRO A 66 -6.89 5.81 12.98
C PRO A 66 -6.06 5.85 14.27
N ASN A 67 -6.64 6.30 15.39
CA ASN A 67 -6.01 6.31 16.71
C ASN A 67 -5.49 4.92 17.00
N THR A 68 -4.18 4.82 16.85
CA THR A 68 -3.38 3.63 17.05
C THR A 68 -2.90 3.67 18.48
N GLY A 69 -2.79 2.51 19.12
CA GLY A 69 -2.09 2.46 20.40
C GLY A 69 -0.65 2.92 20.24
N TYR A 70 0.03 3.26 21.34
CA TYR A 70 1.45 3.66 21.33
C TYR A 70 2.38 2.65 20.62
N ASN A 71 1.95 1.41 20.40
CA ASN A 71 2.72 0.33 19.77
C ASN A 71 2.29 0.00 18.33
N GLU A 72 1.59 0.90 17.64
CA GLU A 72 1.10 0.67 16.28
C GLU A 72 1.43 1.84 15.35
N THR A 73 1.56 1.55 14.06
CA THR A 73 1.76 2.53 12.99
C THR A 73 0.75 2.29 11.88
N VAL A 74 0.21 3.38 11.32
CA VAL A 74 -0.67 3.32 10.15
C VAL A 74 0.12 3.57 8.87
N TYR A 75 -0.06 2.67 7.91
CA TYR A 75 0.47 2.74 6.57
C TYR A 75 -0.64 2.80 5.53
N TYR A 76 -0.46 3.64 4.53
CA TYR A 76 -1.41 3.83 3.45
C TYR A 76 -0.85 3.28 2.15
N HIS A 77 -1.64 2.45 1.47
CA HIS A 77 -1.38 1.99 0.11
C HIS A 77 -2.40 2.59 -0.84
N SER A 78 -1.93 3.26 -1.89
CA SER A 78 -2.80 3.85 -2.91
C SER A 78 -2.74 3.08 -4.21
N THR A 79 -3.92 2.69 -4.71
CA THR A 79 -4.05 1.85 -5.90
C THR A 79 -5.36 2.14 -6.63
N THR A 80 -5.70 1.34 -7.66
CA THR A 80 -7.04 1.42 -8.29
C THR A 80 -8.03 0.60 -7.49
N SER A 81 -9.34 0.90 -7.60
CA SER A 81 -10.36 0.13 -6.86
C SER A 81 -10.30 -1.37 -7.17
N ALA A 82 -10.02 -1.74 -8.42
CA ALA A 82 -9.85 -3.15 -8.82
C ALA A 82 -8.68 -3.84 -8.09
N PHE A 83 -7.53 -3.17 -7.98
CA PHE A 83 -6.40 -3.73 -7.22
C PHE A 83 -6.66 -3.75 -5.71
N ALA A 84 -7.42 -2.80 -5.18
CA ALA A 84 -7.83 -2.84 -3.78
C ALA A 84 -8.74 -4.04 -3.48
N VAL A 85 -9.69 -4.35 -4.37
CA VAL A 85 -10.51 -5.57 -4.29
C VAL A 85 -9.63 -6.83 -4.32
N ASN A 86 -8.63 -6.88 -5.20
CA ASN A 86 -7.69 -7.99 -5.24
C ASN A 86 -6.90 -8.14 -3.92
N ILE A 87 -6.46 -7.03 -3.32
CA ILE A 87 -5.77 -7.06 -2.02
C ILE A 87 -6.70 -7.53 -0.89
N LEU A 88 -7.96 -7.07 -0.90
CA LEU A 88 -8.95 -7.51 0.08
C LEU A 88 -9.21 -9.02 -0.02
N ASN A 89 -9.38 -9.55 -1.23
CA ASN A 89 -9.76 -10.95 -1.46
C ASN A 89 -8.58 -11.94 -1.44
N SER A 90 -7.38 -11.49 -1.79
CA SER A 90 -6.23 -12.39 -2.02
C SER A 90 -4.97 -12.00 -1.26
N GLY A 91 -4.95 -10.85 -0.57
CA GLY A 91 -3.76 -10.32 0.08
C GLY A 91 -2.80 -9.62 -0.87
N ILE A 92 -1.59 -9.32 -0.38
CA ILE A 92 -0.58 -8.60 -1.16
C ILE A 92 0.16 -9.59 -2.08
N ASP A 93 0.05 -9.38 -3.38
CA ASP A 93 0.83 -10.07 -4.40
C ASP A 93 1.92 -9.13 -4.96
N LEU A 94 3.17 -9.38 -4.60
CA LEU A 94 4.31 -8.58 -5.01
C LEU A 94 4.55 -8.61 -6.54
N THR A 95 4.14 -9.67 -7.22
CA THR A 95 4.34 -9.85 -8.67
C THR A 95 3.48 -8.91 -9.52
N LYS A 96 2.47 -8.27 -8.92
CA LYS A 96 1.62 -7.26 -9.57
C LYS A 96 2.27 -5.88 -9.62
N SER A 97 3.44 -5.72 -9.01
CA SER A 97 4.16 -4.46 -9.04
C SER A 97 4.73 -4.16 -10.42
N ARG A 98 4.90 -2.88 -10.71
CA ARG A 98 5.54 -2.43 -11.96
C ARG A 98 7.06 -2.48 -11.80
N THR A 99 7.76 -2.71 -12.91
CA THR A 99 9.22 -2.59 -12.96
C THR A 99 9.69 -1.14 -12.80
N ARG A 100 10.99 -0.96 -12.54
CA ARG A 100 11.66 0.35 -12.49
C ARG A 100 11.08 1.30 -11.44
N LYS A 101 10.86 0.80 -10.23
CA LYS A 101 10.46 1.61 -9.08
C LYS A 101 11.68 2.02 -8.27
N ASP A 102 11.47 2.85 -7.25
CA ASP A 102 12.57 3.45 -6.49
C ASP A 102 13.37 2.39 -5.72
N PHE A 103 12.70 1.35 -5.24
CA PHE A 103 13.27 0.33 -4.34
C PHE A 103 12.95 -1.12 -4.76
N SER A 104 12.45 -1.33 -5.98
CA SER A 104 12.10 -2.66 -6.49
C SER A 104 12.03 -2.69 -8.02
N TYR A 105 12.11 -3.90 -8.59
CA TYR A 105 11.98 -4.14 -10.01
C TYR A 105 10.89 -5.18 -10.29
N GLY A 106 9.62 -4.77 -10.14
CA GLY A 106 8.47 -5.63 -10.44
C GLY A 106 8.05 -6.55 -9.31
N ASN A 107 8.60 -6.37 -8.11
CA ASN A 107 8.38 -7.22 -6.94
C ASN A 107 8.22 -6.43 -5.63
N GLY A 108 7.71 -5.20 -5.68
CA GLY A 108 7.57 -4.33 -4.50
C GLY A 108 6.16 -3.87 -4.19
N PHE A 109 5.78 -3.85 -2.92
CA PHE A 109 4.56 -3.23 -2.41
C PHE A 109 4.89 -1.95 -1.65
N TYR A 110 4.35 -0.83 -2.13
CA TYR A 110 4.71 0.51 -1.64
C TYR A 110 3.64 1.07 -0.71
N VAL A 111 4.06 1.54 0.46
CA VAL A 111 3.21 2.21 1.43
C VAL A 111 3.86 3.50 1.93
N THR A 112 3.07 4.40 2.51
CA THR A 112 3.51 5.64 3.14
C THR A 112 2.81 5.84 4.48
N LYS A 113 3.42 6.57 5.42
CA LYS A 113 2.74 7.01 6.66
C LYS A 113 1.97 8.32 6.47
N ASP A 114 2.17 8.99 5.33
CA ASP A 114 1.58 10.28 5.00
C ASP A 114 0.29 10.07 4.18
N ILE A 115 -0.85 10.39 4.80
CA ILE A 115 -2.17 10.25 4.17
C ILE A 115 -2.39 11.23 3.03
N ASP A 116 -1.86 12.45 3.10
CA ASP A 116 -2.01 13.45 2.04
C ASP A 116 -1.32 12.94 0.77
N LYS A 117 -0.16 12.30 0.91
CA LYS A 117 0.54 11.66 -0.21
C LYS A 117 -0.20 10.43 -0.72
N ALA A 118 -0.85 9.68 0.17
CA ALA A 118 -1.70 8.57 -0.26
C ALA A 118 -2.89 9.06 -1.11
N VAL A 119 -3.52 10.18 -0.75
CA VAL A 119 -4.59 10.81 -1.52
C VAL A 119 -4.11 11.26 -2.89
N ASP A 120 -3.00 12.01 -2.95
CA ASP A 120 -2.38 12.43 -4.21
C ASP A 120 -2.13 11.24 -5.15
N TRP A 121 -1.62 10.14 -4.60
CA TRP A 121 -1.33 8.94 -5.37
C TRP A 121 -2.58 8.22 -5.84
N ALA A 122 -3.62 8.12 -5.01
CA ALA A 122 -4.87 7.47 -5.39
C ALA A 122 -5.52 8.18 -6.58
N HIS A 123 -5.57 9.52 -6.57
CA HIS A 123 -6.04 10.31 -7.70
C HIS A 123 -5.21 10.09 -8.96
N ARG A 124 -3.87 10.08 -8.85
CA ARG A 124 -2.97 9.82 -10.00
C ARG A 124 -3.12 8.41 -10.57
N LYS A 125 -3.44 7.42 -9.73
CA LYS A 125 -3.60 6.01 -10.12
C LYS A 125 -4.92 5.74 -10.83
N ALA A 126 -5.97 6.45 -10.45
CA ALA A 126 -7.30 6.30 -11.01
C ALA A 126 -7.31 6.48 -12.55
N ARG A 127 -6.53 7.44 -13.10
CA ARG A 127 -6.35 7.66 -14.55
C ARG A 127 -7.67 7.63 -15.37
N GLY A 128 -8.75 8.17 -14.82
CA GLY A 128 -10.08 8.18 -15.44
C GLY A 128 -11.03 7.05 -15.00
N GLY A 129 -10.54 6.07 -14.23
CA GLY A 129 -11.34 5.12 -13.47
C GLY A 129 -11.47 5.53 -12.01
N THR A 130 -11.55 4.54 -11.11
CA THR A 130 -11.73 4.76 -9.66
C THR A 130 -10.48 4.36 -8.87
N GLY A 131 -10.18 5.17 -7.86
CA GLY A 131 -9.02 5.01 -6.99
C GLY A 131 -9.40 4.33 -5.67
N ALA A 132 -8.39 3.89 -4.93
CA ALA A 132 -8.58 3.42 -3.57
C ALA A 132 -7.35 3.67 -2.70
N ILE A 133 -7.60 3.85 -1.41
CA ILE A 133 -6.59 3.90 -0.35
C ILE A 133 -6.92 2.80 0.65
N ILE A 134 -5.95 1.92 0.93
CA ILE A 134 -6.05 0.92 1.99
C ILE A 134 -5.15 1.36 3.13
N ALA A 135 -5.71 1.46 4.34
CA ALA A 135 -4.96 1.71 5.56
C ALA A 135 -4.64 0.40 6.26
N PHE A 136 -3.37 0.17 6.54
CA PHE A 136 -2.85 -0.95 7.31
C PHE A 136 -2.39 -0.47 8.67
N LYS A 137 -2.85 -1.13 9.73
CA LYS A 137 -2.38 -0.95 11.09
C LYS A 137 -1.39 -2.06 11.41
N ILE A 138 -0.15 -1.68 11.68
CA ILE A 138 0.98 -2.59 11.85
C ILE A 138 1.58 -2.36 13.24
N SER A 139 1.85 -3.43 13.99
CA SER A 139 2.55 -3.30 15.27
C SER A 139 3.99 -2.86 15.05
N ILE A 140 4.51 -2.03 15.94
CA ILE A 140 5.91 -1.57 15.87
C ILE A 140 6.89 -2.75 15.97
N ASP A 141 6.55 -3.78 16.73
CA ASP A 141 7.36 -4.99 16.88
C ASP A 141 7.55 -5.72 15.55
N MET A 142 6.50 -5.79 14.72
CA MET A 142 6.58 -6.36 13.37
C MET A 142 7.54 -5.59 12.46
N GLU A 143 7.81 -4.32 12.73
CA GLU A 143 8.81 -3.55 11.98
C GLU A 143 10.22 -3.72 12.56
N ARG A 144 10.34 -3.66 13.88
CA ARG A 144 11.63 -3.65 14.59
C ARG A 144 12.36 -4.98 14.50
N GLU A 145 11.64 -6.09 14.50
CA GLU A 145 12.21 -7.44 14.51
C GLU A 145 12.72 -7.88 13.13
N GLU A 146 12.36 -7.15 12.07
CA GLU A 146 12.64 -7.57 10.71
C GLU A 146 13.87 -6.89 10.12
N PRO A 147 14.73 -7.64 9.39
CA PRO A 147 15.82 -7.05 8.65
C PRO A 147 15.31 -6.03 7.64
N HIS A 148 15.72 -4.78 7.78
CA HIS A 148 15.33 -3.72 6.84
C HIS A 148 16.50 -2.80 6.52
N LEU A 149 16.30 -1.97 5.50
CA LEU A 149 17.22 -0.93 5.08
C LEU A 149 16.53 0.43 5.17
N SER A 150 17.03 1.31 6.03
CA SER A 150 16.61 2.71 6.10
C SER A 150 17.60 3.58 5.31
N LEU A 151 17.12 4.22 4.24
CA LEU A 151 17.87 5.13 3.39
C LEU A 151 17.54 6.56 3.80
N GLU A 152 18.14 7.03 4.89
CA GLU A 152 17.97 8.40 5.36
C GLU A 152 18.76 9.38 4.49
N ALA A 153 18.08 10.24 3.73
CA ALA A 153 18.76 11.26 2.91
C ALA A 153 19.27 12.48 3.71
N GLY A 154 19.19 12.45 5.06
CA GLY A 154 19.61 13.55 5.93
C GLY A 154 21.13 13.70 6.08
N THR A 155 21.91 12.73 5.63
CA THR A 155 23.38 12.78 5.65
C THR A 155 23.93 12.65 4.23
N ALA A 156 25.14 13.17 3.97
CA ALA A 156 25.79 13.05 2.66
C ALA A 156 25.93 11.59 2.22
N ARG A 157 26.39 10.71 3.14
CA ARG A 157 26.50 9.27 2.91
C ARG A 157 25.15 8.60 2.66
N GLY A 158 24.14 8.93 3.46
CA GLY A 158 22.80 8.36 3.28
C GLY A 158 22.15 8.80 1.97
N MET A 159 22.36 10.05 1.55
CA MET A 159 21.92 10.56 0.26
C MET A 159 22.64 9.88 -0.91
N GLU A 160 23.94 9.61 -0.79
CA GLU A 160 24.69 8.84 -1.79
C GLU A 160 24.15 7.41 -1.93
N LEU A 161 23.99 6.70 -0.81
CA LEU A 161 23.42 5.35 -0.79
C LEU A 161 22.01 5.32 -1.39
N TRP A 162 21.16 6.27 -1.00
CA TRP A 162 19.81 6.41 -1.55
C TRP A 162 19.86 6.59 -3.08
N ARG A 163 20.73 7.45 -3.60
CA ARG A 163 20.87 7.67 -5.05
C ARG A 163 21.31 6.40 -5.77
N LYS A 164 22.31 5.68 -5.23
CA LYS A 164 22.79 4.40 -5.80
C LYS A 164 21.64 3.38 -5.88
N VAL A 165 20.91 3.18 -4.78
CA VAL A 165 19.79 2.23 -4.73
C VAL A 165 18.67 2.61 -5.70
N VAL A 166 18.25 3.88 -5.72
CA VAL A 166 17.21 4.34 -6.64
C VAL A 166 17.62 4.19 -8.10
N TYR A 167 18.88 4.53 -8.41
CA TYR A 167 19.40 4.38 -9.77
C TYR A 167 19.42 2.92 -10.21
N PHE A 168 19.93 2.02 -9.36
CA PHE A 168 19.94 0.56 -9.57
C PHE A 168 18.55 0.05 -9.97
N PHE A 169 17.52 0.30 -9.16
CA PHE A 169 16.18 -0.24 -9.44
C PHE A 169 15.51 0.46 -10.62
N ARG A 170 15.63 1.78 -10.78
CA ARG A 170 14.98 2.49 -11.90
C ARG A 170 15.59 2.17 -13.25
N LYS A 171 16.89 1.90 -13.31
CA LYS A 171 17.58 1.54 -14.56
C LYS A 171 17.58 0.03 -14.81
N GLY A 172 17.44 -0.77 -13.76
CA GLY A 172 17.59 -2.23 -13.85
C GLY A 172 19.03 -2.62 -14.22
N ILE A 173 20.00 -1.84 -13.76
CA ILE A 173 21.43 -2.10 -14.00
C ILE A 173 21.96 -2.85 -12.78
N TYR A 174 22.65 -3.97 -13.02
CA TYR A 174 23.26 -4.76 -11.96
C TYR A 174 24.38 -3.97 -11.26
N ASP A 175 24.36 -3.97 -9.94
CA ASP A 175 25.39 -3.40 -9.07
C ASP A 175 25.56 -4.33 -7.86
N PRO A 176 26.72 -5.00 -7.70
CA PRO A 176 26.93 -5.97 -6.63
C PRO A 176 26.92 -5.32 -5.23
N GLU A 177 27.33 -4.05 -5.10
CA GLU A 177 27.29 -3.33 -3.82
C GLU A 177 25.82 -3.15 -3.41
N VAL A 178 24.98 -2.69 -4.33
CA VAL A 178 23.54 -2.51 -4.07
C VAL A 178 22.85 -3.85 -3.81
N VAL A 179 23.16 -4.90 -4.58
CA VAL A 179 22.63 -6.25 -4.34
C VAL A 179 22.98 -6.72 -2.93
N SER A 180 24.23 -6.54 -2.50
CA SER A 180 24.66 -6.95 -1.16
C SER A 180 24.01 -6.16 -0.03
N LEU A 181 23.60 -4.92 -0.31
CA LEU A 181 22.93 -4.03 0.63
C LEU A 181 21.45 -4.40 0.82
N VAL A 182 20.77 -4.77 -0.26
CA VAL A 182 19.32 -5.04 -0.28
C VAL A 182 18.98 -6.52 -0.08
N GLN A 183 19.93 -7.43 -0.32
CA GLN A 183 19.72 -8.85 -0.07
C GLN A 183 19.36 -9.09 1.41
N ASN A 184 18.48 -10.05 1.64
CA ASN A 184 17.97 -10.43 2.97
C ASN A 184 17.19 -9.33 3.72
N LYS A 185 16.93 -8.18 3.09
CA LYS A 185 16.02 -7.17 3.66
C LYS A 185 14.58 -7.54 3.33
N LYS A 186 13.68 -7.28 4.25
CA LYS A 186 12.23 -7.50 4.11
C LYS A 186 11.56 -6.30 3.47
N PHE A 187 12.06 -5.11 3.83
CA PHE A 187 11.63 -3.85 3.27
C PHE A 187 12.75 -2.81 3.25
N ILE A 188 12.55 -1.81 2.39
CA ILE A 188 13.43 -0.64 2.24
C ILE A 188 12.58 0.60 2.48
N THR A 189 13.04 1.47 3.37
CA THR A 189 12.40 2.75 3.66
C THR A 189 13.30 3.89 3.22
N GLY A 190 12.72 4.92 2.63
CA GLY A 190 13.47 6.13 2.28
C GLY A 190 12.64 7.13 1.48
N PRO A 191 13.23 8.27 1.12
CA PRO A 191 12.54 9.32 0.38
C PRO A 191 12.01 8.84 -0.97
N VAL A 192 10.89 9.40 -1.39
CA VAL A 192 10.37 9.20 -2.74
C VAL A 192 11.23 9.96 -3.75
N ALA A 193 11.58 9.35 -4.87
CA ALA A 193 12.37 10.02 -5.89
C ALA A 193 11.51 10.79 -6.89
N THR A 194 11.88 12.03 -7.21
CA THR A 194 11.36 12.78 -8.37
C THR A 194 11.77 12.10 -9.67
N VAL A 195 11.22 12.54 -10.81
CA VAL A 195 11.63 12.06 -12.15
C VAL A 195 13.13 12.27 -12.38
N ASN A 196 13.70 13.34 -11.84
CA ASN A 196 15.11 13.69 -11.95
C ASN A 196 15.99 13.04 -10.86
N THR A 197 15.46 12.06 -10.12
CA THR A 197 16.22 11.32 -9.08
C THR A 197 16.69 12.22 -7.92
N THR A 198 15.89 13.22 -7.57
CA THR A 198 16.04 14.00 -6.33
C THR A 198 15.07 13.50 -5.28
N PRO A 199 15.42 13.51 -3.98
CA PRO A 199 14.51 13.06 -2.93
C PRO A 199 13.41 14.09 -2.68
N TYR A 200 12.17 13.63 -2.55
CA TYR A 200 11.09 14.41 -1.96
C TYR A 200 11.26 14.50 -0.43
N ASN A 201 10.55 15.43 0.19
CA ASN A 201 10.54 15.65 1.65
C ASN A 201 9.64 14.65 2.42
N PHE A 202 9.35 13.48 1.84
CA PHE A 202 8.56 12.44 2.50
C PHE A 202 9.03 11.05 2.07
N ASN A 203 8.81 10.08 2.96
CA ASN A 203 9.29 8.72 2.82
C ASN A 203 8.22 7.76 2.29
N GLN A 204 8.68 6.70 1.64
CA GLN A 204 7.91 5.50 1.32
C GLN A 204 8.61 4.28 1.90
N THR A 205 7.85 3.22 2.14
CA THR A 205 8.37 1.89 2.48
C THR A 205 8.01 0.94 1.35
N CYS A 206 9.01 0.21 0.84
CA CYS A 206 8.85 -0.82 -0.18
C CYS A 206 9.07 -2.18 0.46
N ILE A 207 8.02 -2.97 0.56
CA ILE A 207 8.08 -4.37 0.95
C ILE A 207 8.42 -5.20 -0.29
N HIS A 208 9.46 -6.04 -0.20
CA HIS A 208 9.88 -6.89 -1.32
C HIS A 208 10.09 -8.36 -0.91
N ASP A 209 9.81 -8.70 0.35
CA ASP A 209 9.79 -10.08 0.85
C ASP A 209 8.36 -10.62 0.91
N ALA A 210 8.15 -11.82 0.37
CA ALA A 210 6.82 -12.40 0.19
C ALA A 210 6.17 -12.78 1.53
N ASP A 211 6.94 -13.32 2.49
CA ASP A 211 6.41 -13.72 3.80
C ASP A 211 6.05 -12.51 4.65
N TYR A 212 6.87 -11.46 4.60
CA TYR A 212 6.55 -10.19 5.23
C TYR A 212 5.32 -9.56 4.59
N ALA A 213 5.21 -9.53 3.25
CA ALA A 213 4.03 -9.04 2.55
C ALA A 213 2.75 -9.79 2.93
N LYS A 214 2.83 -11.13 3.05
CA LYS A 214 1.71 -11.98 3.49
C LYS A 214 1.26 -11.63 4.92
N ARG A 215 2.20 -11.43 5.84
CA ARG A 215 1.88 -11.00 7.22
C ARG A 215 1.34 -9.58 7.25
N PHE A 216 1.94 -8.65 6.50
CA PHE A 216 1.57 -7.23 6.46
C PHE A 216 0.14 -7.06 5.92
N GLY A 217 -0.18 -7.79 4.85
CA GLY A 217 -1.46 -7.75 4.15
C GLY A 217 -2.56 -8.62 4.76
N ARG A 218 -2.40 -9.14 5.99
CA ARG A 218 -3.45 -9.87 6.72
C ARG A 218 -4.71 -9.01 6.86
N LEU A 219 -5.89 -9.63 6.77
CA LEU A 219 -7.16 -8.90 6.91
C LEU A 219 -7.26 -8.16 8.25
N GLN A 220 -6.70 -8.73 9.31
CA GLN A 220 -6.68 -8.14 10.65
C GLN A 220 -5.85 -6.86 10.73
N ASN A 221 -4.90 -6.68 9.80
CA ASN A 221 -4.12 -5.46 9.72
C ASN A 221 -4.83 -4.39 8.90
N ILE A 222 -5.88 -4.71 8.13
CA ILE A 222 -6.60 -3.70 7.34
C ILE A 222 -7.53 -2.93 8.27
N LEU A 223 -7.20 -1.66 8.48
CA LEU A 223 -7.95 -0.77 9.36
C LEU A 223 -9.20 -0.21 8.66
N PHE A 224 -9.04 0.27 7.43
CA PHE A 224 -10.13 0.74 6.58
C PHE A 224 -9.74 0.81 5.11
N VAL A 225 -10.74 0.96 4.24
CA VAL A 225 -10.58 1.26 2.81
C VAL A 225 -11.40 2.47 2.40
N ILE A 226 -10.79 3.37 1.64
CA ILE A 226 -11.47 4.52 1.03
C ILE A 226 -11.50 4.28 -0.48
N PHE A 227 -12.69 4.25 -1.09
CA PHE A 227 -12.85 4.24 -2.55
C PHE A 227 -13.20 5.66 -3.04
N ILE A 228 -12.61 6.10 -4.16
CA ILE A 228 -12.75 7.47 -4.71
C ILE A 228 -13.15 7.48 -6.20
#